data_AF-A0A4Q4DET2-F1
#
_entry.id   AF-A0A4Q4DET2-F1
#
_cell.length_a   1.000
_cell.length_b   1.000
_cell.length_c   1.000
_cell.angle_alpha   90.00
_cell.angle_beta   90.00
_cell.angle_gamma   90.00
#
_symmetry.space_group_name_H-M   'P 1'
#
loop_
_entity.id
_entity.type
_entity.pdbx_description
1 polymer ?
#
loop_
_entity_poly.entity_id
_entity_poly.type
_entity_poly.pdbx_seq_one_letter_code
_entity_poly.pdbx_strand_id
1 'polypeptide(L)'
;MGREFHAASRANSFSTGSRELPSSSFVAAVPYDTYWEERYLGHPDIQPENYDRCSLIPYADRLTRPLMLVHGLADDNVFPAHTLRLSAALLAAGRPHTVLPLPGAGHLVTRVGQADTLLRHELGFLRESLGI
;
A
#
# COMPACT_ATOMS: atom_id res chain seq x y z
N MET A 1 10.23 20.86 -22.20
CA MET A 1 11.00 19.60 -22.15
C MET A 1 10.32 18.71 -21.10
N GLY A 2 9.23 18.02 -21.47
CA GLY A 2 8.43 17.23 -20.54
C GLY A 2 9.10 15.89 -20.26
N ARG A 3 9.34 15.58 -18.99
CA ARG A 3 9.79 14.25 -18.59
C ARG A 3 8.58 13.34 -18.50
N GLU A 4 8.53 12.34 -19.37
CA GLU A 4 7.59 11.23 -19.27
C GLU A 4 7.90 10.43 -18.00
N PHE A 5 6.96 10.41 -17.05
CA PHE A 5 7.02 9.53 -15.89
C PHE A 5 6.29 8.24 -16.23
N HIS A 6 7.04 7.18 -16.50
CA HIS A 6 6.51 5.83 -16.62
C HIS A 6 6.11 5.32 -15.23
N ALA A 7 4.80 5.30 -14.94
CA ALA A 7 4.26 4.69 -13.74
C ALA A 7 4.22 3.16 -13.92
N ALA A 8 5.15 2.45 -13.28
CA ALA A 8 5.04 1.02 -13.04
C ALA A 8 4.96 0.82 -11.52
N SER A 9 3.75 0.77 -10.98
CA SER A 9 3.50 0.49 -9.58
C SER A 9 3.69 -0.99 -9.28
N ARG A 10 4.63 -1.31 -8.38
CA ARG A 10 4.68 -2.58 -7.63
C ARG A 10 4.70 -2.25 -6.15
N ALA A 11 3.53 -2.23 -5.53
CA ALA A 11 3.41 -2.43 -4.10
C ALA A 11 3.18 -3.93 -3.87
N ASN A 12 4.14 -4.62 -3.27
CA ASN A 12 4.00 -6.03 -2.94
C ASN A 12 3.04 -6.19 -1.75
N SER A 13 1.80 -6.58 -2.03
CA SER A 13 0.91 -7.18 -1.03
C SER A 13 0.83 -8.68 -1.29
N PHE A 14 1.41 -9.49 -0.42
CA PHE A 14 1.33 -10.95 -0.54
C PHE A 14 0.02 -11.48 0.07
N SER A 15 -0.79 -12.15 -0.75
CA SER A 15 -1.98 -12.92 -0.33
C SER A 15 -1.92 -14.28 -1.03
N THR A 16 -1.93 -15.38 -0.29
CA THR A 16 -1.74 -16.73 -0.84
C THR A 16 -3.05 -17.45 -1.17
N GLY A 17 -3.44 -17.53 -2.45
CA GLY A 17 -4.35 -18.58 -2.95
C GLY A 17 -5.81 -18.19 -3.26
N SER A 18 -6.07 -18.13 -4.58
CA SER A 18 -7.29 -18.46 -5.35
C SER A 18 -8.68 -18.23 -4.76
N ARG A 19 -9.20 -16.98 -4.86
CA ARG A 19 -10.32 -16.54 -5.73
C ARG A 19 -10.62 -15.07 -5.36
N GLU A 20 -10.54 -14.18 -6.35
CA GLU A 20 -11.03 -12.79 -6.39
C GLU A 20 -10.48 -11.75 -5.38
N LEU A 21 -9.42 -11.04 -5.80
CA LEU A 21 -9.37 -9.60 -6.12
C LEU A 21 -8.00 -9.34 -6.80
N PRO A 22 -7.89 -8.53 -7.87
CA PRO A 22 -6.60 -8.22 -8.47
C PRO A 22 -5.69 -7.56 -7.43
N SER A 23 -4.45 -8.05 -7.33
CA SER A 23 -3.39 -7.56 -6.45
C SER A 23 -2.83 -6.20 -6.90
N SER A 24 -3.71 -5.27 -7.27
CA SER A 24 -3.36 -3.88 -7.52
C SER A 24 -3.66 -3.08 -6.26
N SER A 25 -2.62 -2.78 -5.49
CA SER A 25 -2.66 -1.85 -4.38
C SER A 25 -3.27 -0.52 -4.85
N PHE A 26 -4.44 -0.16 -4.34
CA PHE A 26 -5.00 1.19 -4.48
C PHE A 26 -4.99 1.85 -3.11
N VAL A 27 -4.36 3.02 -3.09
CA VAL A 27 -4.11 3.85 -1.92
C VAL A 27 -5.42 4.54 -1.52
N ALA A 28 -5.70 4.52 -0.21
CA ALA A 28 -6.84 5.19 0.37
C ALA A 28 -6.72 6.72 0.29
N ALA A 29 -7.73 7.34 -0.34
CA ALA A 29 -8.18 8.73 -0.28
C ALA A 29 -7.17 9.78 0.24
N VAL A 30 -6.38 10.35 -0.69
CA VAL A 30 -5.72 11.68 -0.67
C VAL A 30 -4.63 11.94 0.41
N PRO A 31 -3.50 12.62 0.07
CA PRO A 31 -3.17 13.25 -1.21
C PRO A 31 -2.16 12.43 -2.01
N TYR A 32 -2.66 11.80 -3.06
CA TYR A 32 -1.85 11.61 -4.25
C TYR A 32 -1.87 12.91 -5.07
N ASP A 33 -1.04 12.98 -6.10
CA ASP A 33 -1.09 14.09 -7.06
C ASP A 33 -2.50 14.19 -7.69
N THR A 34 -3.13 15.37 -7.57
CA THR A 34 -4.51 15.64 -8.01
C THR A 34 -4.71 15.41 -9.50
N TYR A 35 -3.69 15.69 -10.33
CA TYR A 35 -3.80 15.47 -11.77
C TYR A 35 -3.88 13.98 -12.11
N TRP A 36 -3.14 13.13 -11.39
CA TRP A 36 -3.23 11.69 -11.59
C TRP A 36 -4.56 11.11 -11.13
N GLU A 37 -5.06 11.49 -9.95
CA GLU A 37 -6.32 10.99 -9.43
C GLU A 37 -7.50 11.43 -10.32
N GLU A 38 -7.60 12.71 -10.64
CA GLU A 38 -8.73 13.25 -11.43
C GLU A 38 -8.77 12.69 -12.85
N ARG A 39 -7.61 12.39 -13.45
CA ARG A 39 -7.53 11.77 -14.79
C ARG A 39 -8.23 10.41 -14.85
N TYR A 40 -8.20 9.64 -13.76
CA TYR A 40 -8.71 8.26 -13.74
C TYR A 40 -9.99 8.09 -12.92
N LEU A 41 -10.16 8.88 -11.86
CA LEU A 41 -11.31 8.82 -10.96
C LEU A 41 -12.33 9.94 -11.24
N GLY A 42 -11.95 10.95 -12.02
CA GLY A 42 -12.75 12.15 -12.26
C GLY A 42 -12.63 13.15 -11.11
N HIS A 43 -13.32 14.29 -11.24
CA HIS A 43 -13.29 15.32 -10.20
C HIS A 43 -14.01 14.84 -8.93
N PRO A 44 -13.43 14.99 -7.72
CA PRO A 44 -14.00 14.45 -6.48
C PRO A 44 -15.35 15.06 -6.13
N ASP A 45 -15.59 16.33 -6.43
CA ASP A 45 -16.90 16.98 -6.18
C ASP A 45 -18.00 16.52 -7.15
N ILE A 46 -17.63 15.87 -8.26
CA ILE A 46 -18.58 15.41 -9.29
C ILE A 46 -18.79 13.89 -9.18
N GLN A 47 -17.74 13.15 -8.85
CA GLN A 47 -17.74 11.68 -8.80
C GLN A 47 -17.11 11.17 -7.49
N PRO A 48 -17.62 11.59 -6.31
CA PRO A 48 -17.03 11.21 -5.02
C PRO A 48 -17.04 9.69 -4.80
N GLU A 49 -18.01 8.98 -5.35
CA GLU A 49 -18.15 7.53 -5.19
C GLU A 49 -16.98 6.74 -5.80
N ASN A 50 -16.30 7.30 -6.81
CA ASN A 50 -15.11 6.68 -7.39
C ASN A 50 -13.96 6.64 -6.39
N TYR A 51 -13.81 7.70 -5.57
CA TYR A 51 -12.78 7.77 -4.53
C TYR A 51 -13.11 6.83 -3.37
N ASP A 52 -14.37 6.76 -2.96
CA ASP A 52 -14.81 5.86 -1.89
C ASP A 52 -14.59 4.39 -2.24
N ARG A 53 -14.94 4.00 -3.48
CA ARG A 53 -14.76 2.62 -3.96
C ARG A 53 -13.28 2.21 -4.06
N CYS A 54 -12.38 3.16 -4.29
CA CYS A 54 -10.95 2.93 -4.35
C CYS A 54 -10.26 2.95 -2.97
N SER A 55 -10.99 3.23 -1.89
CA SER A 55 -10.45 3.26 -0.54
C SER A 55 -10.56 1.90 0.15
N LEU A 56 -9.45 1.43 0.72
CA LEU A 56 -9.44 0.20 1.55
C LEU A 56 -9.83 0.46 3.01
N ILE A 57 -9.84 1.72 3.47
CA ILE A 57 -10.10 2.07 4.86
C ILE A 57 -11.46 1.57 5.35
N PRO A 58 -12.58 1.76 4.62
CA PRO A 58 -13.90 1.30 5.06
C PRO A 58 -14.03 -0.23 5.16
N TYR A 59 -13.09 -0.97 4.58
CA TYR A 59 -13.11 -2.43 4.50
C TYR A 59 -12.03 -3.08 5.38
N ALA A 60 -11.38 -2.31 6.26
CA ALA A 60 -10.30 -2.80 7.11
C ALA A 60 -10.73 -4.00 7.98
N ASP A 61 -11.97 -3.98 8.49
CA ASP A 61 -12.59 -5.07 9.26
C ASP A 61 -12.67 -6.39 8.49
N ARG A 62 -12.77 -6.34 7.15
CA ARG A 62 -12.89 -7.51 6.28
C ARG A 62 -11.55 -8.18 6.00
N LEU A 63 -10.43 -7.52 6.27
CA LEU A 63 -9.08 -8.06 6.02
C LEU A 63 -8.73 -9.06 7.14
N THR A 64 -8.90 -10.36 6.87
CA THR A 64 -8.74 -11.49 7.83
C THR A 64 -7.39 -12.18 7.79
N ARG A 65 -6.69 -12.07 6.67
CA ARG A 65 -5.44 -12.79 6.44
C ARG A 65 -4.29 -12.11 7.18
N PRO A 66 -3.20 -12.84 7.50
CA PRO A 66 -1.97 -12.20 7.96
C PRO A 66 -1.58 -11.09 6.98
N LEU A 67 -1.31 -9.90 7.51
CA LEU A 67 -1.00 -8.72 6.72
C LEU A 67 0.27 -8.04 7.20
N MET A 68 1.14 -7.69 6.26
CA MET A 68 2.32 -6.88 6.47
C MET A 68 2.25 -5.64 5.58
N LEU A 69 2.39 -4.47 6.18
CA LEU A 69 2.43 -3.17 5.50
C LEU A 69 3.88 -2.68 5.48
N VAL A 70 4.42 -2.39 4.30
CA VAL A 70 5.79 -1.93 4.11
C VAL A 70 5.76 -0.55 3.45
N HIS A 71 6.48 0.43 4.00
CA HIS A 71 6.48 1.79 3.44
C HIS A 71 7.82 2.52 3.65
N GLY A 72 8.28 3.21 2.60
CA GLY A 72 9.47 4.09 2.67
C GLY A 72 9.16 5.42 3.35
N LEU A 73 9.84 5.74 4.45
CA LEU A 73 9.53 6.96 5.22
C LEU A 73 9.95 8.27 4.52
N ALA A 74 10.74 8.19 3.45
CA ALA A 74 11.13 9.31 2.61
C ALA A 74 10.43 9.29 1.24
N ASP A 75 9.32 8.54 1.09
CA ASP A 75 8.52 8.51 -0.14
C ASP A 75 7.76 9.84 -0.31
N ASP A 76 8.04 10.53 -1.41
CA ASP A 76 7.45 11.81 -1.82
C ASP A 76 6.36 11.64 -2.90
N ASN A 77 6.18 10.43 -3.42
CA ASN A 77 5.14 10.08 -4.38
C ASN A 77 3.91 9.53 -3.66
N VAL A 78 4.12 8.62 -2.71
CA VAL A 78 3.05 8.06 -1.86
C VAL A 78 3.41 8.30 -0.41
N PHE A 79 2.77 9.28 0.22
CA PHE A 79 3.12 9.66 1.57
C PHE A 79 2.90 8.51 2.58
N PRO A 80 3.79 8.34 3.58
CA PRO A 80 3.62 7.33 4.64
C PRO A 80 2.29 7.44 5.41
N ALA A 81 1.66 8.62 5.39
CA ALA A 81 0.34 8.86 5.97
C ALA A 81 -0.73 7.85 5.49
N HIS A 82 -0.65 7.37 4.25
CA HIS A 82 -1.59 6.38 3.74
C HIS A 82 -1.49 5.04 4.48
N THR A 83 -0.28 4.55 4.69
CA THR A 83 -0.03 3.32 5.45
C THR A 83 -0.45 3.48 6.91
N LEU A 84 -0.16 4.64 7.51
CA LEU A 84 -0.57 4.92 8.90
C LEU A 84 -2.10 4.97 9.07
N ARG A 85 -2.83 5.54 8.09
CA ARG A 85 -4.31 5.57 8.12
C ARG A 85 -4.91 4.18 8.01
N LEU A 86 -4.39 3.32 7.12
CA LEU A 86 -4.85 1.93 7.03
C LEU A 86 -4.50 1.15 8.29
N SER A 87 -3.29 1.31 8.84
CA SER A 87 -2.87 0.69 10.10
C SER A 87 -3.78 1.09 11.26
N ALA A 88 -4.14 2.38 11.37
CA ALA A 88 -5.08 2.85 12.37
C ALA A 88 -6.48 2.23 12.22
N ALA A 89 -6.99 2.11 10.99
CA ALA A 89 -8.28 1.48 10.71
C ALA A 89 -8.28 -0.02 11.06
N LEU A 90 -7.22 -0.74 10.70
CA LEU A 90 -7.03 -2.15 11.06
C LEU A 90 -6.97 -2.34 12.58
N LEU A 91 -6.20 -1.49 13.28
CA LEU A 91 -6.10 -1.51 14.73
C LEU A 91 -7.47 -1.27 15.39
N ALA A 92 -8.21 -0.27 14.93
CA ALA A 92 -9.55 0.05 15.43
C ALA A 92 -10.55 -1.10 15.22
N ALA A 93 -10.41 -1.84 14.12
CA ALA A 93 -11.22 -3.02 13.81
C ALA A 93 -10.71 -4.32 14.48
N GLY A 94 -9.68 -4.25 15.34
CA GLY A 94 -9.11 -5.42 16.02
C GLY A 94 -8.41 -6.41 15.09
N ARG A 95 -7.89 -5.91 13.95
CA ARG A 95 -7.26 -6.73 12.90
C ARG A 95 -5.75 -6.73 13.10
N PRO A 96 -5.14 -7.88 13.46
CA PRO A 96 -3.70 -7.96 13.65
C PRO A 96 -2.99 -7.74 12.31
N HIS A 97 -1.97 -6.89 12.33
CA HIS A 97 -1.16 -6.60 11.16
C HIS A 97 0.24 -6.14 11.61
N THR A 98 1.22 -6.35 10.74
CA THR A 98 2.60 -5.91 10.94
C THR A 98 2.86 -4.65 10.12
N VAL A 99 3.60 -3.69 10.67
CA VAL A 99 4.07 -2.51 9.93
C VAL A 99 5.60 -2.51 9.93
N LEU A 100 6.19 -2.49 8.74
CA LEU A 100 7.64 -2.36 8.53
C LEU A 100 7.94 -1.01 7.86
N PRO A 101 8.22 0.04 8.66
CA PRO A 101 8.70 1.30 8.11
C PRO A 101 10.15 1.14 7.63
N LEU A 102 10.49 1.74 6.48
CA LEU A 102 11.82 1.73 5.91
C LEU A 102 12.44 3.14 5.99
N PRO A 103 13.26 3.44 7.02
CA PRO A 103 13.91 4.75 7.13
C PRO A 103 14.83 5.05 5.95
N GLY A 104 14.73 6.27 5.41
CA GLY A 104 15.55 6.73 4.29
C GLY A 104 15.26 6.08 2.94
N ALA A 105 14.28 5.17 2.86
CA ALA A 105 13.78 4.67 1.58
C ALA A 105 12.69 5.62 1.05
N GLY A 106 12.79 5.95 -0.24
CA GLY A 106 11.73 6.66 -0.98
C GLY A 106 10.75 5.67 -1.60
N HIS A 107 10.14 6.05 -2.73
CA HIS A 107 9.21 5.20 -3.46
C HIS A 107 9.82 3.89 -3.97
N LEU A 108 11.09 3.94 -4.38
CA LEU A 108 11.86 2.77 -4.78
C LEU A 108 12.88 2.42 -3.70
N VAL A 109 12.90 1.14 -3.31
CA VAL A 109 13.92 0.60 -2.40
C VAL A 109 15.19 0.28 -3.21
N THR A 110 15.98 1.31 -3.50
CA THR A 110 17.16 1.19 -4.39
C THR A 110 18.47 0.96 -3.63
N ARG A 111 18.48 1.13 -2.31
CA ARG A 111 19.69 1.01 -1.50
C ARG A 111 20.11 -0.46 -1.36
N VAL A 112 21.31 -0.77 -1.84
CA VAL A 112 21.94 -2.09 -1.67
C VAL A 112 21.99 -2.44 -0.18
N GLY A 113 21.57 -3.66 0.17
CA GLY A 113 21.45 -4.14 1.55
C GLY A 113 20.09 -3.87 2.21
N GLN A 114 19.41 -2.76 1.90
CA GLN A 114 18.06 -2.50 2.38
C GLN A 114 17.04 -3.42 1.69
N ALA A 115 17.21 -3.67 0.40
CA ALA A 115 16.39 -4.62 -0.36
C ALA A 115 16.56 -6.07 0.13
N ASP A 116 17.80 -6.51 0.42
CA ASP A 116 18.05 -7.85 0.99
C ASP A 116 17.42 -8.01 2.38
N THR A 117 17.56 -6.99 3.24
CA THR A 117 16.93 -6.99 4.57
C THR A 117 15.40 -7.06 4.46
N LEU A 118 14.81 -6.27 3.55
CA LEU A 118 13.37 -6.32 3.28
C LEU A 118 12.94 -7.72 2.85
N LEU A 119 13.62 -8.33 1.87
CA LEU A 119 13.30 -9.67 1.38
C LEU A 119 13.38 -10.73 2.49
N ARG A 120 14.31 -10.60 3.43
CA ARG A 120 14.39 -11.51 4.60
C ARG A 120 13.20 -11.34 5.54
N HIS A 121 12.77 -10.12 5.79
CA HIS A 121 11.56 -9.87 6.60
C HIS A 121 10.29 -10.38 5.90
N GLU A 122 10.15 -10.14 4.60
CA GLU A 122 9.03 -10.66 3.81
C GLU A 122 9.02 -12.20 3.83
N LEU A 123 10.18 -12.84 3.63
CA LEU A 123 10.29 -14.30 3.67
C LEU A 123 9.96 -14.86 5.06
N GLY A 124 10.44 -14.22 6.13
CA GLY A 124 10.12 -14.61 7.51
C GLY A 124 8.61 -14.53 7.78
N PHE A 125 8.01 -13.40 7.41
CA PHE A 125 6.56 -13.20 7.52
C PHE A 125 5.76 -14.26 6.73
N LEU A 126 6.18 -14.58 5.51
CA LEU A 126 5.53 -15.61 4.70
C LEU A 126 5.65 -17.00 5.31
N ARG A 127 6.83 -17.38 5.82
CA ARG A 127 7.05 -18.65 6.52
C ARG A 127 6.14 -18.78 7.74
N GLU A 128 6.11 -17.76 8.59
CA GLU A 128 5.23 -17.71 9.76
C GLU A 128 3.75 -17.77 9.36
N SER A 129 3.34 -17.02 8.35
CA SER A 129 1.94 -16.94 7.90
C SER A 129 1.45 -18.22 7.20
N LEU A 130 2.36 -18.99 6.60
CA LEU A 130 2.05 -20.22 5.87
C LEU A 130 2.34 -21.49 6.68
N GLY A 131 3.03 -21.38 7.81
CA GLY A 131 3.42 -22.51 8.65
C GLY A 131 4.48 -23.41 8.01
N ILE A 132 5.44 -22.83 7.27
CA ILE A 132 6.53 -23.54 6.57
C ILE A 132 7.93 -23.05 6.95
#